data_AF-A0A2E0LK11-F1
#
_entry.id   AF-A0A2E0LK11-F1
#
_cell.length_a   1.000
_cell.length_b   1.000
_cell.length_c   1.000
_cell.angle_alpha   90.00
_cell.angle_beta   90.00
_cell.angle_gamma   90.00
#
_symmetry.space_group_name_H-M   'P 1'
#
loop_
_entity.id
_entity.type
_entity.pdbx_description
1 polymer ?
#
loop_
_entity_poly.entity_id
_entity_poly.type
_entity_poly.pdbx_seq_one_letter_code
_entity_poly.pdbx_strand_id
1 'polypeptide(L)'
;MGPEISQFLAGMRKTMEQVVLPNLSDRFAQEQAGIVAATLAFLEQVHDKVFHYELFEHHCYRCLLGQTLALLSVAEVTDPEVVETLAAIQRRLADDPPGGDIHLYRYDCLRASNESMKELLCALIRLQPALPDTLRKSLEEDLLQPFFRDLERRERSWVKPLGFDAQADQLPDIAELLYRDDRLQLPGDRRP
;
A
#
# COMPACT_ATOMS: atom_id res chain seq x y z
N MET A 1 -10.60 10.14 -29.60
CA MET A 1 -10.16 9.23 -28.53
C MET A 1 -8.67 9.44 -28.38
N GLY A 2 -8.22 9.95 -27.23
CA GLY A 2 -6.79 10.03 -26.94
C GLY A 2 -6.22 8.62 -26.71
N PRO A 3 -4.91 8.42 -26.89
CA PRO A 3 -4.29 7.14 -26.55
C PRO A 3 -4.50 6.84 -25.07
N GLU A 4 -4.78 5.58 -24.75
CA GLU A 4 -4.79 5.11 -23.37
C GLU A 4 -3.39 5.27 -22.76
N ILE A 5 -3.32 5.48 -21.44
CA ILE A 5 -2.03 5.66 -20.74
C ILE A 5 -1.06 4.49 -21.01
N SER A 6 -1.57 3.27 -21.14
CA SER A 6 -0.83 2.06 -21.50
C SER A 6 -0.16 2.19 -22.88
N GLN A 7 -0.90 2.68 -23.89
CA GLN A 7 -0.39 2.91 -25.24
C GLN A 7 0.64 4.03 -25.27
N PHE A 8 0.43 5.08 -24.46
CA PHE A 8 1.36 6.19 -24.33
C PHE A 8 2.70 5.74 -23.72
N LEU A 9 2.65 5.01 -22.59
CA LEU A 9 3.84 4.46 -21.92
C LEU A 9 4.61 3.49 -22.82
N ALA A 10 3.91 2.57 -23.49
CA ALA A 10 4.53 1.62 -24.42
C ALA A 10 5.20 2.34 -25.61
N GLY A 11 4.55 3.38 -26.15
CA GLY A 11 5.10 4.20 -27.23
C GLY A 11 6.35 4.99 -26.80
N MET A 12 6.34 5.58 -25.62
CA MET A 12 7.51 6.27 -25.06
C MET A 12 8.67 5.31 -24.82
N ARG A 13 8.42 4.13 -24.20
CA ARG A 13 9.46 3.12 -23.98
C ARG A 13 10.09 2.69 -25.29
N LYS A 14 9.27 2.34 -26.28
CA LYS A 14 9.73 1.93 -27.61
C LYS A 14 10.60 3.02 -28.26
N THR A 15 10.22 4.29 -28.13
CA THR A 15 11.00 5.42 -28.66
C THR A 15 12.34 5.55 -27.94
N MET A 16 12.37 5.41 -26.62
CA MET A 16 13.61 5.43 -25.84
C MET A 16 14.56 4.32 -26.28
N GLU A 17 14.07 3.08 -26.39
CA GLU A 17 14.87 1.89 -26.72
C GLU A 17 15.33 1.84 -28.17
N GLN A 18 14.47 2.24 -29.12
CA GLN A 18 14.73 2.04 -30.55
C GLN A 18 15.26 3.28 -31.25
N VAL A 19 15.05 4.47 -30.68
CA VAL A 19 15.43 5.75 -31.30
C VAL A 19 16.44 6.48 -30.45
N VAL A 20 16.15 6.75 -29.17
CA VAL A 20 17.03 7.59 -28.34
C VAL A 20 18.32 6.87 -27.99
N LEU A 21 18.23 5.73 -27.29
CA LEU A 21 19.39 4.98 -26.80
C LEU A 21 20.42 4.65 -27.90
N PRO A 22 20.03 4.14 -29.09
CA PRO A 22 20.99 3.81 -30.14
C PRO A 22 21.72 5.03 -30.74
N ASN A 23 21.16 6.23 -30.59
CA ASN A 23 21.72 7.46 -31.14
C ASN A 23 22.54 8.27 -30.11
N LEU A 24 22.59 7.84 -28.85
CA LEU A 24 23.44 8.45 -27.85
C LEU A 24 24.87 7.90 -27.95
N SER A 25 25.86 8.78 -27.96
CA SER A 25 27.28 8.41 -27.96
C SER A 25 27.97 8.57 -26.61
N ASP A 26 27.41 9.41 -25.73
CA ASP A 26 27.94 9.64 -24.38
C ASP A 26 27.44 8.54 -23.42
N ARG A 27 28.37 7.94 -22.68
CA ARG A 27 28.06 6.81 -21.79
C ARG A 27 27.14 7.23 -20.64
N PHE A 28 27.36 8.41 -20.06
CA PHE A 28 26.50 8.89 -18.98
C PHE A 28 25.08 9.14 -19.49
N ALA A 29 24.93 9.76 -20.67
CA ALA A 29 23.63 9.97 -21.30
C ALA A 29 22.92 8.64 -21.61
N GLN A 30 23.65 7.61 -22.08
CA GLN A 30 23.09 6.26 -22.28
C GLN A 30 22.60 5.65 -20.97
N GLU A 31 23.36 5.76 -19.88
CA GLU A 31 22.97 5.27 -18.56
C GLU A 31 21.69 5.98 -18.07
N GLN A 32 21.62 7.32 -18.17
CA GLN A 32 20.43 8.08 -17.80
C GLN A 32 19.21 7.72 -18.67
N ALA A 33 19.39 7.59 -19.98
CA ALA A 33 18.33 7.16 -20.90
C ALA A 33 17.85 5.73 -20.60
N GLY A 34 18.74 4.84 -20.17
CA GLY A 34 18.42 3.50 -19.72
C GLY A 34 17.54 3.50 -18.47
N ILE A 35 17.84 4.36 -17.49
CA ILE A 35 17.01 4.53 -16.28
C ILE A 35 15.60 5.03 -16.63
N VAL A 36 15.49 5.97 -17.57
CA VAL A 36 14.19 6.46 -18.06
C VAL A 36 13.40 5.33 -18.72
N ALA A 37 14.03 4.53 -19.60
CA ALA A 37 13.39 3.39 -20.24
C ALA A 37 12.90 2.35 -19.22
N ALA A 38 13.73 2.03 -18.22
CA ALA A 38 13.36 1.12 -17.14
C ALA A 38 12.18 1.64 -16.30
N THR A 39 12.15 2.95 -16.03
CA THR A 39 11.05 3.59 -15.30
C THR A 39 9.75 3.56 -16.10
N LEU A 40 9.82 3.78 -17.42
CA LEU A 40 8.65 3.65 -18.31
C LEU A 40 8.13 2.21 -18.34
N ALA A 41 9.03 1.21 -18.40
CA ALA A 41 8.66 -0.19 -18.32
C ALA A 41 7.99 -0.53 -16.99
N PHE A 42 8.51 -0.01 -15.88
CA PHE A 42 7.89 -0.14 -14.55
C PHE A 42 6.48 0.45 -14.52
N LEU A 43 6.30 1.71 -14.94
CA LEU A 43 4.99 2.36 -14.97
C LEU A 43 3.99 1.60 -15.83
N GLU A 44 4.42 1.08 -16.98
CA GLU A 44 3.57 0.25 -17.85
C GLU A 44 3.03 -0.98 -17.11
N GLN A 45 3.83 -1.60 -16.22
CA GLN A 45 3.43 -2.79 -15.47
C GLN A 45 2.49 -2.51 -14.28
N VAL A 46 2.61 -1.34 -13.65
CA VAL A 46 1.91 -1.08 -12.37
C VAL A 46 0.76 -0.07 -12.44
N HIS A 47 0.71 0.78 -13.47
CA HIS A 47 -0.26 1.90 -13.51
C HIS A 47 -1.72 1.47 -13.41
N ASP A 48 -2.07 0.32 -13.99
CA ASP A 48 -3.42 -0.27 -13.97
C ASP A 48 -3.79 -0.89 -12.62
N LYS A 49 -2.81 -1.08 -11.74
CA LYS A 49 -2.96 -1.73 -10.42
C LYS A 49 -3.02 -0.71 -9.27
N VAL A 50 -2.68 0.55 -9.52
CA VAL A 50 -2.58 1.60 -8.49
C VAL A 50 -3.87 1.75 -7.69
N PHE A 51 -5.03 1.75 -8.36
CA PHE A 51 -6.31 1.86 -7.66
C PHE A 51 -6.62 0.64 -6.79
N HIS A 52 -6.38 -0.57 -7.31
CA HIS A 52 -6.59 -1.80 -6.55
C HIS A 52 -5.60 -1.96 -5.39
N TYR A 53 -4.38 -1.45 -5.55
CA TYR A 53 -3.41 -1.36 -4.46
C TYR A 53 -3.93 -0.49 -3.32
N GLU A 54 -4.44 0.70 -3.62
CA GLU A 54 -5.02 1.58 -2.61
C GLU A 54 -6.25 0.96 -1.94
N LEU A 55 -7.08 0.19 -2.67
CA LEU A 55 -8.21 -0.55 -2.08
C LEU A 55 -7.73 -1.66 -1.13
N PHE A 56 -6.71 -2.41 -1.54
CA PHE A 56 -6.09 -3.44 -0.72
C PHE A 56 -5.50 -2.82 0.56
N GLU A 57 -4.74 -1.74 0.42
CA GLU A 57 -4.14 -1.02 1.53
C GLU A 57 -5.19 -0.46 2.49
N HIS A 58 -6.26 0.12 1.94
CA HIS A 58 -7.39 0.61 2.71
C HIS A 58 -7.99 -0.49 3.59
N HIS A 59 -8.26 -1.65 2.98
CA HIS A 59 -8.77 -2.81 3.69
C HIS A 59 -7.84 -3.25 4.82
N CYS A 60 -6.53 -3.38 4.54
CA CYS A 60 -5.53 -3.76 5.54
C CYS A 60 -5.48 -2.78 6.73
N TYR A 61 -5.46 -1.47 6.48
CA TYR A 61 -5.47 -0.48 7.55
C TYR A 61 -6.76 -0.51 8.36
N ARG A 62 -7.91 -0.65 7.70
CA ARG A 62 -9.19 -0.80 8.40
C ARG A 62 -9.22 -2.01 9.31
N CYS A 63 -8.77 -3.16 8.82
CA CYS A 63 -8.68 -4.39 9.62
C CYS A 63 -7.77 -4.20 10.84
N LEU A 64 -6.55 -3.68 10.64
CA LEU A 64 -5.60 -3.43 11.71
C LEU A 64 -6.17 -2.48 12.76
N LEU A 65 -6.72 -1.33 12.33
CA LEU A 65 -7.30 -0.33 13.23
C LEU A 65 -8.53 -0.87 13.97
N GLY A 66 -9.36 -1.68 13.30
CA GLY A 66 -10.51 -2.34 13.92
C GLY A 66 -10.10 -3.36 14.99
N GLN A 67 -9.09 -4.19 14.71
CA GLN A 67 -8.52 -5.13 15.69
C GLN A 67 -7.88 -4.39 16.87
N THR A 68 -7.20 -3.28 16.58
CA THR A 68 -6.57 -2.42 17.58
C THR A 68 -7.60 -1.79 18.51
N LEU A 69 -8.71 -1.28 17.97
CA LEU A 69 -9.84 -0.81 18.79
C LEU A 69 -10.39 -1.92 19.67
N ALA A 70 -10.60 -3.13 19.13
CA ALA A 70 -11.10 -4.25 19.90
C ALA A 70 -10.16 -4.64 21.05
N LEU A 71 -8.84 -4.56 20.84
CA LEU A 71 -7.82 -4.85 21.86
C LEU A 71 -7.75 -3.77 22.95
N LEU A 72 -7.84 -2.49 22.57
CA LEU A 72 -7.54 -1.36 23.46
C LEU A 72 -8.78 -0.67 24.04
N SER A 73 -10.00 -1.01 23.59
CA SER A 73 -11.25 -0.49 24.17
C SER A 73 -11.62 -1.20 25.47
N VAL A 74 -10.70 -1.20 26.43
CA VAL A 74 -10.82 -1.85 27.74
C VAL A 74 -10.58 -0.83 28.86
N ALA A 75 -11.07 -1.12 30.07
CA ALA A 75 -11.08 -0.16 31.18
C ALA A 75 -9.66 0.20 31.68
N GLU A 76 -8.68 -0.66 31.42
CA GLU A 76 -7.27 -0.48 31.76
C GLU A 76 -6.58 0.63 30.94
N VAL A 77 -7.16 1.03 29.82
CA VAL A 77 -6.65 2.13 28.99
C VAL A 77 -7.28 3.43 29.46
N THR A 78 -6.57 4.17 30.30
CA THR A 78 -7.06 5.42 30.91
C THR A 78 -6.33 6.68 30.44
N ASP A 79 -5.26 6.54 29.67
CA ASP A 79 -4.50 7.68 29.17
C ASP A 79 -5.38 8.54 28.23
N PRO A 80 -5.55 9.85 28.49
CA PRO A 80 -6.47 10.69 27.72
C PRO A 80 -6.12 10.78 26.24
N GLU A 81 -4.83 10.84 25.88
CA GLU A 81 -4.39 10.96 24.49
C GLU A 81 -4.64 9.66 23.72
N VAL A 82 -4.43 8.51 24.40
CA VAL A 82 -4.78 7.20 23.84
C VAL A 82 -6.28 7.11 23.60
N VAL A 83 -7.10 7.44 24.60
CA VAL A 83 -8.57 7.38 24.50
C VAL A 83 -9.08 8.29 23.37
N GLU A 84 -8.55 9.51 23.24
CA GLU A 84 -8.91 10.42 22.15
C GLU A 84 -8.52 9.83 20.78
N THR A 85 -7.33 9.25 20.67
CA THR A 85 -6.86 8.58 19.44
C THR A 85 -7.77 7.40 19.07
N LEU A 86 -8.17 6.58 20.04
CA LEU A 86 -9.12 5.48 19.81
C LEU A 86 -10.49 6.01 19.35
N ALA A 87 -10.99 7.09 19.95
CA ALA A 87 -12.24 7.72 19.50
C ALA A 87 -12.13 8.30 18.07
N ALA A 88 -10.96 8.82 17.68
CA ALA A 88 -10.69 9.26 16.31
C ALA A 88 -10.66 8.09 15.32
N ILE A 89 -10.02 6.97 15.69
CA ILE A 89 -10.04 5.74 14.90
C ILE A 89 -11.47 5.23 14.73
N GLN A 90 -12.26 5.18 15.80
CA GLN A 90 -13.65 4.71 15.74
C GLN A 90 -14.50 5.57 14.80
N ARG A 91 -14.37 6.90 14.86
CA ARG A 91 -15.05 7.81 13.92
C ARG A 91 -14.61 7.55 12.48
N ARG A 92 -13.30 7.46 12.22
CA ARG A 92 -12.78 7.20 10.87
C ARG A 92 -13.30 5.88 10.29
N LEU A 93 -13.37 4.83 11.11
CA LEU A 93 -13.88 3.53 10.65
C LEU A 93 -15.39 3.54 10.39
N ALA A 94 -16.13 4.42 11.07
CA ALA A 94 -17.57 4.61 10.88
C ALA A 94 -17.92 5.37 9.60
N ASP A 95 -17.03 6.23 9.10
CA ASP A 95 -17.22 6.95 7.83
C ASP A 95 -17.38 5.99 6.64
N ASP A 96 -16.69 4.84 6.68
CA ASP A 96 -16.66 3.84 5.61
C ASP A 96 -17.01 2.44 6.17
N PRO A 97 -18.28 2.12 6.48
CA PRO A 97 -18.62 0.86 7.15
C PRO A 97 -18.29 -0.39 6.30
N PRO A 98 -18.10 -1.56 6.93
CA PRO A 98 -17.90 -2.82 6.20
C PRO A 98 -19.02 -3.07 5.18
N GLY A 99 -18.65 -3.39 3.95
CA GLY A 99 -19.60 -3.58 2.85
C GLY A 99 -20.08 -2.28 2.18
N GLY A 100 -19.50 -1.13 2.52
CA GLY A 100 -19.75 0.13 1.83
C GLY A 100 -19.18 0.18 0.41
N ASP A 101 -19.49 1.27 -0.29
CA ASP A 101 -19.17 1.47 -1.71
C ASP A 101 -17.77 2.06 -1.95
N ILE A 102 -16.78 1.67 -1.14
CA ILE A 102 -15.39 2.18 -1.22
C ILE A 102 -14.77 1.99 -2.61
N HIS A 103 -15.19 0.93 -3.32
CA HIS A 103 -14.78 0.62 -4.69
C HIS A 103 -15.27 1.64 -5.73
N LEU A 104 -16.25 2.49 -5.38
CA LEU A 104 -16.76 3.57 -6.22
C LEU A 104 -16.09 4.93 -5.92
N TYR A 105 -15.20 4.98 -4.92
CA TYR A 105 -14.58 6.24 -4.53
C TYR A 105 -13.60 6.72 -5.59
N ARG A 106 -13.48 8.05 -5.72
CA ARG A 106 -12.40 8.62 -6.51
C ARG A 106 -11.06 8.28 -5.87
N TYR A 107 -10.05 8.06 -6.70
CA TYR A 107 -8.70 7.69 -6.26
C TYR A 107 -8.12 8.65 -5.20
N ASP A 108 -8.29 9.97 -5.39
CA ASP A 108 -7.81 10.98 -4.46
C ASP A 108 -8.48 10.88 -3.09
N CYS A 109 -9.78 10.57 -3.05
CA CYS A 109 -10.51 10.35 -1.80
C CYS A 109 -10.04 9.07 -1.09
N LEU A 110 -9.86 7.98 -1.83
CA LEU A 110 -9.37 6.71 -1.27
C LEU A 110 -7.97 6.86 -0.68
N ARG A 111 -7.06 7.49 -1.42
CA ARG A 111 -5.71 7.77 -0.97
C ARG A 111 -5.69 8.67 0.26
N ALA A 112 -6.47 9.76 0.26
CA ALA A 112 -6.59 10.63 1.43
C ALA A 112 -7.08 9.87 2.67
N SER A 113 -8.04 8.95 2.50
CA SER A 113 -8.48 8.07 3.58
C SER A 113 -7.34 7.18 4.12
N ASN A 114 -6.53 6.60 3.24
CA ASN A 114 -5.42 5.74 3.65
C ASN A 114 -4.37 6.53 4.44
N GLU A 115 -4.03 7.73 3.99
CA GLU A 115 -3.12 8.63 4.72
C GLU A 115 -3.66 9.00 6.10
N SER A 116 -4.96 9.35 6.23
CA SER A 116 -5.55 9.61 7.55
C SER A 116 -5.49 8.38 8.47
N MET A 117 -5.69 7.17 7.96
CA MET A 117 -5.54 5.94 8.76
C MET A 117 -4.09 5.69 9.18
N LYS A 118 -3.11 5.97 8.30
CA LYS A 118 -1.68 5.90 8.64
C LYS A 118 -1.31 6.88 9.75
N GLU A 119 -1.80 8.12 9.67
CA GLU A 119 -1.55 9.14 10.70
C GLU A 119 -2.07 8.69 12.06
N LEU A 120 -3.29 8.12 12.11
CA LEU A 120 -3.86 7.56 13.34
C LEU A 120 -3.05 6.38 13.87
N LEU A 121 -2.61 5.47 13.01
CA LEU A 121 -1.73 4.36 13.40
C LEU A 121 -0.41 4.87 13.97
N CYS A 122 0.22 5.85 13.32
CA CYS A 122 1.45 6.48 13.79
C CYS A 122 1.25 7.16 15.14
N ALA A 123 0.14 7.89 15.33
CA ALA A 123 -0.19 8.50 16.61
C ALA A 123 -0.28 7.44 17.71
N LEU A 124 -0.98 6.34 17.45
CA LEU A 124 -1.09 5.23 18.41
C LEU A 124 0.27 4.58 18.71
N ILE A 125 1.11 4.36 17.69
CA ILE A 125 2.45 3.78 17.88
C ILE A 125 3.28 4.64 18.82
N ARG A 126 3.24 5.98 18.67
CA ARG A 126 3.95 6.89 19.58
C ARG A 126 3.43 6.83 21.01
N LEU A 127 2.13 6.55 21.19
CA LEU A 127 1.47 6.48 22.49
C LEU A 127 1.59 5.10 23.17
N GLN A 128 2.18 4.10 22.52
CA GLN A 128 2.39 2.77 23.10
C GLN A 128 3.04 2.75 24.49
N PRO A 129 4.01 3.63 24.82
CA PRO A 129 4.59 3.64 26.16
C PRO A 129 3.60 3.95 27.30
N ALA A 130 2.46 4.56 26.99
CA ALA A 130 1.40 4.84 27.96
C ALA A 130 0.45 3.64 28.18
N LEU A 131 0.58 2.57 27.38
CA LEU A 131 -0.24 1.37 27.51
C LEU A 131 0.29 0.43 28.61
N PRO A 132 -0.60 -0.32 29.29
CA PRO A 132 -0.19 -1.43 30.14
C PRO A 132 0.68 -2.43 29.39
N ASP A 133 1.68 -3.00 30.06
CA ASP A 133 2.68 -3.89 29.44
C ASP A 133 2.08 -5.06 28.66
N THR A 134 1.00 -5.66 29.18
CA THR A 134 0.31 -6.78 28.54
C THR A 134 -0.33 -6.37 27.22
N LEU A 135 -1.07 -5.26 27.22
CA LEU A 135 -1.72 -4.72 26.02
C LEU A 135 -0.70 -4.22 24.99
N ARG A 136 0.38 -3.60 25.45
CA ARG A 136 1.49 -3.17 24.59
C ARG A 136 2.11 -4.35 23.85
N LYS A 137 2.41 -5.44 24.57
CA LYS A 137 2.96 -6.67 23.96
C LYS A 137 2.00 -7.29 22.95
N SER A 138 0.73 -7.42 23.29
CA SER A 138 -0.27 -7.95 22.35
C SER A 138 -0.43 -7.05 21.12
N LEU A 139 -0.44 -5.73 21.28
CA LEU A 139 -0.48 -4.81 20.14
C LEU A 139 0.74 -4.99 19.23
N GLU A 140 1.93 -5.11 19.81
CA GLU A 140 3.17 -5.27 19.06
C GLU A 140 3.26 -6.64 18.37
N GLU A 141 3.14 -7.72 19.11
CA GLU A 141 3.38 -9.09 18.65
C GLU A 141 2.24 -9.63 17.80
N ASP A 142 0.98 -9.39 18.20
CA ASP A 142 -0.18 -9.99 17.54
C ASP A 142 -0.68 -9.16 16.35
N LEU A 143 -0.47 -7.83 16.36
CA LEU A 143 -1.04 -6.93 15.36
C LEU A 143 0.04 -6.22 14.51
N LEU A 144 0.94 -5.46 15.13
CA LEU A 144 1.86 -4.59 14.39
C LEU A 144 2.95 -5.36 13.65
N GLN A 145 3.62 -6.31 14.30
CA GLN A 145 4.72 -7.06 13.66
C GLN A 145 4.26 -7.86 12.43
N PRO A 146 3.16 -8.63 12.47
CA PRO A 146 2.64 -9.30 11.28
C PRO A 146 2.26 -8.30 10.18
N PHE A 147 1.57 -7.22 10.55
CA PHE A 147 1.16 -6.19 9.60
C PHE A 147 2.36 -5.53 8.89
N PHE A 148 3.39 -5.13 9.63
CA PHE A 148 4.57 -4.49 9.05
C PHE A 148 5.40 -5.44 8.19
N ARG A 149 5.44 -6.73 8.53
CA ARG A 149 6.08 -7.75 7.69
C ARG A 149 5.36 -7.90 6.35
N ASP A 150 4.03 -7.95 6.38
CA ASP A 150 3.21 -8.03 5.17
C ASP A 150 3.27 -6.74 4.34
N LEU A 151 3.29 -5.58 5.01
CA LEU A 151 3.50 -4.27 4.38
C LEU A 151 4.86 -4.22 3.67
N GLU A 152 5.94 -4.60 4.36
CA GLU A 152 7.29 -4.62 3.76
C GLU A 152 7.32 -5.52 2.53
N ARG A 153 6.78 -6.75 2.63
CA ARG A 153 6.70 -7.68 1.50
C ARG A 153 5.93 -7.06 0.32
N ARG A 154 4.82 -6.39 0.60
CA ARG A 154 3.98 -5.76 -0.42
C ARG A 154 4.68 -4.60 -1.11
N GLU A 155 5.27 -3.67 -0.34
CA GLU A 155 6.01 -2.52 -0.87
C GLU A 155 7.21 -2.97 -1.71
N ARG A 156 7.94 -3.99 -1.26
CA ARG A 156 9.05 -4.58 -2.03
C ARG A 156 8.56 -5.23 -3.32
N SER A 157 7.41 -5.90 -3.30
CA SER A 157 6.80 -6.49 -4.50
C SER A 157 6.29 -5.41 -5.47
N TRP A 158 5.81 -4.27 -4.95
CA TRP A 158 5.40 -3.12 -5.75
C TRP A 158 6.56 -2.56 -6.56
N VAL A 159 7.74 -2.40 -5.95
CA VAL A 159 8.94 -1.86 -6.60
C VAL A 159 9.82 -2.91 -7.27
N LYS A 160 9.49 -4.20 -7.15
CA LYS A 160 10.24 -5.34 -7.72
C LYS A 160 10.65 -5.13 -9.18
N PRO A 161 9.80 -4.62 -10.09
CA PRO A 161 10.19 -4.47 -11.50
C PRO A 161 11.29 -3.45 -11.77
N LEU A 162 11.61 -2.58 -10.80
CA LEU A 162 12.73 -1.64 -10.91
C LEU A 162 14.10 -2.36 -10.78
N GLY A 163 14.12 -3.60 -10.27
CA GLY A 163 15.35 -4.40 -10.18
C GLY A 163 16.33 -3.95 -9.09
N PHE A 164 15.91 -3.09 -8.15
CA PHE A 164 16.75 -2.62 -7.04
C PHE A 164 16.77 -3.56 -5.83
N ASP A 165 15.85 -4.51 -5.74
CA ASP A 165 15.77 -5.46 -4.62
C ASP A 165 16.72 -6.64 -4.85
N ALA A 166 17.72 -6.79 -3.97
CA ALA A 166 18.72 -7.86 -4.04
C ALA A 166 18.12 -9.27 -3.87
N GLN A 167 16.90 -9.38 -3.35
CA GLN A 167 16.16 -10.63 -3.15
C GLN A 167 14.87 -10.65 -3.96
N ALA A 168 14.80 -9.94 -5.09
CA ALA A 168 13.63 -9.87 -5.95
C ALA A 168 13.04 -11.24 -6.32
N ASP A 169 13.88 -12.27 -6.51
CA ASP A 169 13.46 -13.64 -6.85
C ASP A 169 12.63 -14.32 -5.74
N GLN A 170 12.70 -13.82 -4.50
CA GLN A 170 11.93 -14.34 -3.37
C GLN A 170 10.58 -13.63 -3.20
N LEU A 171 10.33 -12.57 -3.97
CA LEU A 171 9.12 -11.77 -3.87
C LEU A 171 8.13 -12.17 -4.96
N PRO A 172 6.84 -12.28 -4.62
CA PRO A 172 5.79 -12.46 -5.62
C PRO A 172 5.70 -11.23 -6.52
N ASP A 173 5.10 -11.39 -7.69
CA ASP A 173 4.69 -10.22 -8.47
C ASP A 173 3.52 -9.52 -7.79
N ILE A 174 3.43 -8.20 -7.95
CA ILE A 174 2.34 -7.44 -7.32
C ILE A 174 0.95 -7.93 -7.76
N ALA A 175 0.82 -8.43 -8.99
CA ALA A 175 -0.41 -9.01 -9.48
C ALA A 175 -0.80 -10.28 -8.70
N GLU A 176 0.17 -11.11 -8.31
CA GLU A 176 -0.07 -12.32 -7.52
C GLU A 176 -0.50 -12.01 -6.09
N LEU A 177 -0.11 -10.83 -5.57
CA LEU A 177 -0.56 -10.34 -4.26
C LEU A 177 -1.97 -9.76 -4.32
N LEU A 178 -2.27 -9.00 -5.37
CA LEU A 178 -3.54 -8.28 -5.49
C LEU A 178 -4.66 -9.15 -6.06
N TYR A 179 -4.36 -10.13 -6.92
CA TYR A 179 -5.38 -10.85 -7.66
C TYR A 179 -5.29 -12.36 -7.49
N ARG A 180 -6.47 -12.98 -7.51
CA ARG A 180 -6.64 -14.43 -7.64
C ARG A 180 -7.81 -14.68 -8.58
N ASP A 181 -7.60 -15.54 -9.58
CA ASP A 181 -8.60 -15.85 -10.61
C ASP A 181 -9.20 -14.58 -11.26
N ASP A 182 -8.32 -13.63 -11.60
CA ASP A 182 -8.64 -12.30 -12.18
C ASP A 182 -9.52 -11.39 -11.31
N ARG A 183 -9.61 -11.66 -10.00
CA ARG A 183 -10.38 -10.86 -9.04
C ARG A 183 -9.48 -10.31 -7.95
N LEU A 184 -9.73 -9.06 -7.55
CA LEU A 184 -9.06 -8.44 -6.40
C LEU A 184 -9.30 -9.31 -5.15
N GLN A 185 -8.22 -9.72 -4.51
CA GLN A 185 -8.25 -10.53 -3.31
C GLN A 185 -7.90 -9.66 -2.10
N LEU A 186 -8.89 -9.47 -1.21
CA LEU A 186 -8.67 -8.77 0.05
C LEU A 186 -8.32 -9.77 1.17
N PRO A 187 -7.31 -9.51 2.02
CA PRO A 187 -6.96 -10.40 3.11
C PRO A 187 -8.14 -10.66 4.05
N GLY A 188 -8.45 -11.93 4.35
CA GLY A 188 -9.57 -12.28 5.21
C GLY A 188 -10.94 -12.35 4.52
N ASP A 189 -11.05 -11.95 3.25
CA ASP A 189 -12.25 -12.24 2.44
C ASP A 189 -12.27 -13.75 2.11
N ARG A 190 -12.94 -14.53 2.97
CA ARG A 190 -13.32 -15.90 2.67
C ARG A 190 -14.58 -15.89 1.80
N ARG A 191 -14.48 -15.38 0.57
CA ARG A 191 -15.50 -15.68 -0.43
C ARG A 191 -15.04 -16.91 -1.23
N PRO A 192 -15.87 -17.96 -1.31
CA PRO A 192 -15.58 -19.14 -2.13
C PRO A 192 -15.53 -18.81 -3.61
#